data_AF-A0A060Z0R2-F1
#
_entry.id   AF-A0A060Z0R2-F1
#
_cell.length_a   1.000
_cell.length_b   1.000
_cell.length_c   1.000
_cell.angle_alpha   90.00
_cell.angle_beta   90.00
_cell.angle_gamma   90.00
#
_symmetry.space_group_name_H-M   'P 1'
#
loop_
_entity.id
_entity.type
_entity.pdbx_description
1 polymer ?
#
loop_
_entity_poly.entity_id
_entity_poly.type
_entity_poly.pdbx_seq_one_letter_code
_entity_poly.pdbx_strand_id
1 'polypeptide(L)'
;MMALYPIVLKDLVLIPVHTKPEDSVKELDELYDVVKVVKRKWKTDNIMILGDFNADGSYVTKKGMTNIRIRSDKKFHWVIGDDVDTTANTSNDHTYDRIVMYGDDMLEAMVPNSAKPFNYHKAFHLSEAMALSISDHYPVEVELTTAETVPQKKEEKEIEEVETPSVNPIPQKKKRLVRKLIGKSKQA
;
A
#
# COMPACT_ATOMS: atom_id res chain seq x y z
N MET A 1 4.24 10.06 9.28
CA MET A 1 5.16 9.55 10.32
C MET A 1 5.27 8.06 10.04
N MET A 2 6.39 7.58 9.49
CA MET A 2 6.55 6.14 9.21
C MET A 2 6.83 5.41 10.53
N ALA A 3 6.10 4.34 10.81
CA ALA A 3 6.33 3.52 11.99
C ALA A 3 7.77 2.99 12.00
N LEU A 4 8.46 3.14 13.13
CA LEU A 4 9.84 2.69 13.36
C LEU A 4 9.97 1.16 13.40
N TYR A 5 8.84 0.43 13.42
CA TYR A 5 8.74 -1.01 13.29
C TYR A 5 7.53 -1.36 12.43
N PRO A 6 7.66 -2.25 11.45
CA PRO A 6 6.54 -2.68 10.63
C PRO A 6 5.52 -3.46 11.44
N ILE A 7 4.25 -3.14 11.23
CA ILE A 7 3.13 -3.85 11.84
C ILE A 7 3.00 -5.21 11.16
N VAL A 8 3.09 -6.27 11.95
CA VAL A 8 2.80 -7.63 11.50
C VAL A 8 1.48 -8.05 12.11
N LEU A 9 0.48 -8.25 11.25
CA LEU A 9 -0.82 -8.78 11.66
C LEU A 9 -0.67 -10.24 12.10
N LYS A 10 -1.17 -10.56 13.29
CA LYS A 10 -1.11 -11.93 13.86
C LYS A 10 -2.36 -12.76 13.55
N ASP A 11 -3.44 -12.07 13.22
CA ASP A 11 -4.71 -12.65 12.79
C ASP A 11 -5.34 -11.74 11.74
N LEU A 12 -6.27 -12.30 10.96
CA LEU A 12 -7.02 -11.58 9.94
C LEU A 12 -8.43 -12.15 9.89
N VAL A 13 -9.41 -11.24 9.88
CA VAL A 13 -10.81 -11.57 9.67
C VAL A 13 -11.23 -11.01 8.31
N LEU A 14 -11.80 -11.87 7.47
CA LEU A 14 -12.40 -11.48 6.19
C LEU A 14 -13.93 -11.50 6.30
N ILE A 15 -14.56 -10.44 5.84
CA ILE A 15 -16.02 -10.32 5.69
C ILE A 15 -16.32 -10.21 4.19
N PRO A 16 -16.64 -11.33 3.51
CA PRO A 16 -17.02 -11.30 2.11
C PRO A 16 -18.44 -10.75 1.97
N VAL A 17 -18.65 -9.86 1.00
CA VAL A 17 -19.96 -9.25 0.73
C VAL A 17 -20.21 -9.23 -0.78
N HIS A 18 -21.40 -9.65 -1.18
CA HIS A 18 -21.96 -9.37 -2.48
C HIS A 18 -23.33 -8.74 -2.21
N THR A 19 -23.40 -7.42 -2.36
CA THR A 19 -24.63 -6.70 -2.02
C THR A 19 -25.68 -6.86 -3.10
N LYS A 20 -26.96 -6.84 -2.71
CA LYS A 20 -28.03 -6.68 -3.69
C LYS A 20 -28.01 -5.24 -4.25
N PRO A 21 -27.95 -5.02 -5.58
CA PRO A 21 -27.77 -3.70 -6.17
C PRO A 21 -28.78 -2.63 -5.71
N GLU A 22 -30.06 -3.02 -5.57
CA GLU A 22 -31.11 -2.07 -5.16
C GLU A 22 -31.06 -1.73 -3.66
N ASP A 23 -30.34 -2.51 -2.87
CA ASP A 23 -30.21 -2.37 -1.42
C ASP A 23 -28.77 -2.00 -0.99
N SER A 24 -27.84 -1.74 -1.92
CA SER A 24 -26.41 -1.52 -1.63
C SER A 24 -26.17 -0.47 -0.56
N VAL A 25 -26.83 0.69 -0.62
CA VAL A 25 -26.66 1.74 0.40
C VAL A 25 -26.98 1.22 1.80
N LYS A 26 -28.06 0.43 1.93
CA LYS A 26 -28.49 -0.12 3.21
C LYS A 26 -27.56 -1.23 3.68
N GLU A 27 -27.27 -2.20 2.81
CA GLU A 27 -26.42 -3.33 3.17
C GLU A 27 -25.01 -2.87 3.57
N LEU A 28 -24.43 -1.92 2.83
CA LEU A 28 -23.13 -1.34 3.17
C LEU A 28 -23.16 -0.60 4.51
N ASP A 29 -24.23 0.10 4.83
CA ASP A 29 -24.36 0.78 6.12
C ASP A 29 -24.41 -0.22 7.29
N GLU A 30 -25.12 -1.34 7.12
CA GLU A 30 -25.25 -2.39 8.14
C GLU A 30 -23.94 -3.16 8.40
N LEU A 31 -22.98 -3.15 7.47
CA LEU A 31 -21.65 -3.72 7.69
C LEU A 31 -20.92 -3.08 8.88
N TYR A 32 -21.26 -1.85 9.24
CA TYR A 32 -20.77 -1.22 10.45
C TYR A 32 -21.12 -2.03 11.72
N ASP A 33 -22.35 -2.53 11.79
CA ASP A 33 -22.82 -3.32 12.92
C ASP A 33 -22.28 -4.74 12.87
N VAL A 34 -22.07 -5.31 11.67
CA VAL A 34 -21.34 -6.57 11.49
C VAL A 34 -19.93 -6.46 12.07
N VAL A 35 -19.17 -5.42 11.71
CA VAL A 35 -17.83 -5.18 12.28
C VAL A 35 -17.90 -5.07 13.79
N LYS A 36 -18.85 -4.32 14.36
CA LYS A 36 -19.01 -4.25 15.82
C LYS A 36 -19.26 -5.61 16.46
N VAL A 37 -20.05 -6.49 15.85
CA VAL A 37 -20.28 -7.86 16.34
C VAL A 37 -18.99 -8.68 16.28
N VAL A 38 -18.31 -8.65 15.14
CA VAL A 38 -17.03 -9.35 14.89
C VAL A 38 -15.98 -8.95 15.92
N LYS A 39 -15.77 -7.65 16.12
CA LYS A 39 -14.85 -7.11 17.15
C LYS A 39 -15.17 -7.63 18.54
N ARG A 40 -16.45 -7.64 18.93
CA ARG A 40 -16.86 -8.13 20.25
C ARG A 40 -16.63 -9.63 20.40
N LYS A 41 -16.85 -10.41 19.34
CA LYS A 41 -16.76 -11.87 19.34
C LYS A 41 -15.32 -12.37 19.35
N TRP A 42 -14.48 -11.83 18.46
CA TRP A 42 -13.11 -12.32 18.25
C TRP A 42 -12.03 -11.44 18.87
N LYS A 43 -12.39 -10.29 19.45
CA LYS A 43 -11.46 -9.39 20.17
C LYS A 43 -10.29 -8.93 19.30
N THR A 44 -10.53 -8.71 18.01
CA THR A 44 -9.55 -8.20 17.05
C THR A 44 -10.11 -7.01 16.28
N ASP A 45 -9.20 -6.12 15.88
CA ASP A 45 -9.46 -5.01 14.97
C ASP A 45 -8.94 -5.34 13.54
N ASN A 46 -8.25 -6.47 13.35
CA ASN A 46 -7.67 -6.88 12.07
C ASN A 46 -8.75 -7.42 11.11
N ILE A 47 -9.61 -6.54 10.62
CA ILE A 47 -10.80 -6.87 9.84
C ILE A 47 -10.69 -6.24 8.45
N MET A 48 -10.92 -7.05 7.44
CA MET A 48 -11.07 -6.63 6.05
C MET A 48 -12.45 -7.03 5.54
N ILE A 49 -13.14 -6.08 4.93
CA ILE A 49 -14.41 -6.30 4.23
C ILE A 49 -14.10 -6.21 2.73
N LEU A 50 -14.57 -7.17 1.95
CA LEU A 50 -14.29 -7.18 0.51
C LEU A 50 -15.39 -7.86 -0.31
N GLY A 51 -15.45 -7.49 -1.59
CA GLY A 51 -16.30 -8.11 -2.60
C GLY A 51 -17.07 -7.10 -3.43
N ASP A 52 -18.10 -7.57 -4.12
CA ASP A 52 -18.97 -6.74 -4.95
C ASP A 52 -19.95 -5.95 -4.08
N PHE A 53 -19.61 -4.69 -3.85
CA PHE A 53 -20.42 -3.79 -3.04
C PHE A 53 -21.47 -3.05 -3.85
N ASN A 54 -21.50 -3.21 -5.18
CA ASN A 54 -22.30 -2.39 -6.09
C ASN A 54 -22.17 -0.89 -5.75
N ALA A 55 -20.96 -0.46 -5.35
CA ALA A 55 -20.68 0.81 -4.65
C ALA A 55 -20.48 2.02 -5.57
N ASP A 56 -21.16 2.07 -6.71
CA ASP A 56 -21.07 3.15 -7.68
C ASP A 56 -22.27 3.16 -8.65
N GLY A 57 -22.20 3.98 -9.71
CA GLY A 57 -23.15 4.01 -10.79
C GLY A 57 -24.55 4.41 -10.33
N SER A 58 -25.55 3.68 -10.80
CA SER A 58 -26.95 3.96 -10.43
C SER A 58 -27.33 3.44 -9.03
N TYR A 59 -26.53 2.54 -8.45
CA TYR A 59 -26.84 1.86 -7.19
C TYR A 59 -26.45 2.71 -5.97
N VAL A 60 -25.28 3.35 -6.02
CA VAL A 60 -24.81 4.23 -4.96
C VAL A 60 -24.37 5.58 -5.52
N THR A 61 -25.22 6.60 -5.33
CA THR A 61 -24.86 7.98 -5.69
C THR A 61 -23.76 8.53 -4.78
N LYS A 62 -22.99 9.54 -5.25
CA LYS A 62 -21.98 10.24 -4.43
C LYS A 62 -22.51 10.72 -3.08
N LYS A 63 -23.75 11.23 -3.03
CA LYS A 63 -24.40 11.66 -1.79
C LYS A 63 -24.84 10.47 -0.92
N GLY A 64 -25.29 9.38 -1.54
CA GLY A 64 -25.60 8.13 -0.83
C GLY A 64 -24.37 7.58 -0.13
N MET A 65 -23.25 7.53 -0.86
CA MET A 65 -21.95 7.06 -0.37
C MET A 65 -21.52 7.79 0.91
N THR A 66 -21.62 9.12 0.97
CA THR A 66 -21.18 9.89 2.14
C THR A 66 -21.98 9.62 3.42
N ASN A 67 -23.17 9.06 3.32
CA ASN A 67 -24.04 8.78 4.48
C ASN A 67 -23.81 7.39 5.09
N ILE A 68 -23.09 6.51 4.39
CA ILE A 68 -22.81 5.14 4.85
C ILE A 68 -21.83 5.20 6.03
N ARG A 69 -22.13 4.52 7.14
CA ARG A 69 -21.28 4.55 8.35
C ARG A 69 -19.87 4.02 8.11
N ILE A 70 -19.72 2.92 7.37
CA ILE A 70 -18.40 2.39 7.01
C ILE A 70 -17.65 3.28 6.01
N ARG A 71 -18.29 4.31 5.43
CA ARG A 71 -17.64 5.30 4.57
C ARG A 71 -17.25 6.58 5.31
N SER A 72 -18.07 7.00 6.25
CA SER A 72 -17.90 8.25 7.01
C SER A 72 -17.03 8.10 8.27
N ASP A 73 -16.99 6.91 8.87
CA ASP A 73 -16.08 6.62 9.99
C ASP A 73 -14.65 6.42 9.48
N LYS A 74 -13.74 7.28 9.95
CA LYS A 74 -12.32 7.31 9.54
C LYS A 74 -11.53 6.06 9.91
N LYS A 75 -12.08 5.16 10.74
CA LYS A 75 -11.47 3.85 11.00
C LYS A 75 -11.64 2.87 9.86
N PHE A 76 -12.50 3.16 8.88
CA PHE A 76 -12.72 2.32 7.72
C PHE A 76 -11.98 2.92 6.52
N HIS A 77 -10.92 2.25 6.13
CA HIS A 77 -10.04 2.67 5.05
C HIS A 77 -10.45 1.97 3.76
N TRP A 78 -11.10 2.72 2.86
CA TRP A 78 -11.47 2.25 1.53
C TRP A 78 -10.24 2.34 0.62
N VAL A 79 -9.63 1.20 0.31
CA VAL A 79 -8.34 1.17 -0.41
C VAL A 79 -8.50 1.04 -1.93
N ILE A 80 -9.71 0.70 -2.40
CA ILE A 80 -10.11 0.85 -3.81
C ILE A 80 -10.85 2.19 -3.94
N GLY A 81 -10.21 3.14 -4.63
CA GLY A 81 -10.72 4.50 -4.85
C GLY A 81 -12.03 4.54 -5.64
N ASP A 82 -12.81 5.62 -5.50
CA ASP A 82 -14.12 5.77 -6.17
C ASP A 82 -14.04 5.98 -7.69
N ASP A 83 -12.83 6.18 -8.21
CA ASP A 83 -12.52 6.45 -9.61
C ASP A 83 -11.77 5.27 -10.26
N VAL A 84 -11.92 4.07 -9.69
CA VAL A 84 -11.20 2.86 -10.11
C VAL A 84 -12.17 1.89 -10.76
N ASP A 85 -12.07 1.74 -12.08
CA ASP A 85 -12.91 0.79 -12.83
C ASP A 85 -12.62 -0.67 -12.41
N THR A 86 -13.67 -1.32 -11.94
CA THR A 86 -13.66 -2.72 -11.50
C THR A 86 -14.46 -3.64 -12.43
N THR A 87 -14.95 -3.12 -13.56
CA THR A 87 -15.81 -3.88 -14.48
C THR A 87 -15.05 -4.30 -15.74
N ALA A 88 -15.36 -5.50 -16.23
CA ALA A 88 -14.85 -5.96 -17.52
C ALA A 88 -15.60 -5.33 -18.71
N ASN A 89 -16.83 -4.83 -18.49
CA ASN A 89 -17.58 -4.16 -19.54
C ASN A 89 -16.95 -2.81 -19.89
N THR A 90 -16.40 -2.68 -21.10
CA THR A 90 -15.67 -1.48 -21.53
C THR A 90 -16.56 -0.28 -21.85
N SER A 91 -17.88 -0.44 -21.76
CA SER A 91 -18.87 0.64 -21.93
C SER A 91 -19.14 1.46 -20.66
N ASN A 92 -18.47 1.16 -19.54
CA ASN A 92 -18.61 1.87 -18.27
C ASN A 92 -17.27 1.86 -17.50
N ASP A 93 -17.24 2.53 -16.35
CA ASP A 93 -16.06 2.66 -15.49
C ASP A 93 -16.39 2.51 -13.98
N HIS A 94 -17.37 1.66 -13.66
CA HIS A 94 -17.91 1.58 -12.30
C HIS A 94 -16.96 0.95 -11.27
N THR A 95 -16.97 1.52 -10.06
CA THR A 95 -16.24 1.01 -8.89
C THR A 95 -17.14 0.17 -7.98
N TYR A 96 -17.62 -0.97 -8.47
CA TYR A 96 -18.49 -1.88 -7.72
C TYR A 96 -17.75 -2.69 -6.66
N ASP A 97 -16.63 -3.31 -7.03
CA ASP A 97 -15.85 -4.14 -6.13
C ASP A 97 -14.95 -3.30 -5.22
N ARG A 98 -14.93 -3.64 -3.93
CA ARG A 98 -14.22 -2.84 -2.93
C ARG A 98 -13.42 -3.71 -1.97
N ILE A 99 -12.40 -3.09 -1.39
CA ILE A 99 -11.69 -3.57 -0.21
C ILE A 99 -11.71 -2.44 0.82
N VAL A 100 -12.18 -2.76 2.02
CA VAL A 100 -12.25 -1.83 3.16
C VAL A 100 -11.55 -2.45 4.35
N MET A 101 -10.55 -1.75 4.88
CA MET A 101 -9.77 -2.19 6.04
C MET A 101 -10.21 -1.45 7.29
N TYR A 102 -10.36 -2.16 8.40
CA TYR A 102 -10.71 -1.54 9.69
C TYR A 102 -9.47 -1.30 10.55
N GLY A 103 -9.28 -0.07 11.00
CA GLY A 103 -8.18 0.35 11.88
C GLY A 103 -6.88 0.69 11.13
N ASP A 104 -6.07 1.53 11.76
CA ASP A 104 -4.84 2.04 11.15
C ASP A 104 -3.78 0.93 11.01
N ASP A 105 -3.71 -0.02 11.94
CA ASP A 105 -2.79 -1.16 11.89
C ASP A 105 -2.99 -2.02 10.62
N MET A 106 -4.25 -2.25 10.21
CA MET A 106 -4.56 -2.96 8.96
C MET A 106 -4.10 -2.18 7.74
N LEU A 107 -4.30 -0.85 7.74
CA LEU A 107 -3.87 0.02 6.65
C LEU A 107 -2.34 0.08 6.57
N GLU A 108 -1.65 0.18 7.71
CA GLU A 108 -0.18 0.20 7.79
C GLU A 108 0.45 -1.14 7.38
N ALA A 109 -0.25 -2.26 7.58
CA ALA A 109 0.20 -3.56 7.11
C ALA A 109 0.11 -3.71 5.58
N MET A 110 -0.67 -2.89 4.88
CA MET A 110 -0.80 -2.93 3.43
C MET A 110 0.52 -2.53 2.74
N VAL A 111 0.94 -3.31 1.75
CA VAL A 111 2.04 -2.90 0.85
C VAL A 111 1.58 -1.64 0.10
N PRO A 112 2.31 -0.51 0.17
CA PRO A 112 1.90 0.73 -0.47
C PRO A 112 1.58 0.55 -1.97
N ASN A 113 0.44 1.10 -2.41
CA ASN A 113 -0.04 1.05 -3.80
C ASN A 113 -0.35 -0.36 -4.34
N SER A 114 -0.50 -1.37 -3.48
CA SER A 114 -0.86 -2.73 -3.92
C SER A 114 -2.35 -2.90 -4.21
N ALA A 115 -3.22 -2.13 -3.55
CA ALA A 115 -4.67 -2.22 -3.74
C ALA A 115 -5.10 -1.73 -5.13
N LYS A 116 -5.65 -2.63 -5.96
CA LYS A 116 -6.06 -2.33 -7.34
C LYS A 116 -6.96 -3.43 -7.92
N PRO A 117 -7.66 -3.17 -9.04
CA PRO A 117 -8.28 -4.22 -9.83
C PRO A 117 -7.22 -4.98 -10.66
N PHE A 118 -7.40 -6.29 -10.79
CA PHE A 118 -6.67 -7.11 -11.74
C PHE A 118 -7.39 -7.11 -13.10
N ASN A 119 -7.00 -6.15 -13.95
CA ASN A 119 -7.52 -6.04 -15.30
C ASN A 119 -6.97 -7.17 -16.20
N TYR A 120 -7.68 -8.30 -16.24
CA TYR A 120 -7.27 -9.47 -17.02
C TYR A 120 -7.44 -9.30 -18.54
N HIS A 121 -8.17 -8.28 -19.02
CA HIS A 121 -8.08 -7.88 -20.44
C HIS A 121 -6.65 -7.49 -20.80
N LYS A 122 -6.08 -6.58 -20.02
CA LYS A 122 -4.74 -6.05 -20.26
C LYS A 122 -3.68 -7.09 -19.97
N ALA A 123 -3.80 -7.82 -18.86
CA ALA A 123 -2.80 -8.80 -18.45
C ALA A 123 -2.66 -9.96 -19.44
N PHE A 124 -3.75 -10.39 -20.07
CA PHE A 124 -3.76 -11.55 -20.97
C PHE A 124 -4.09 -11.21 -22.43
N HIS A 125 -4.15 -9.92 -22.78
CA HIS A 125 -4.46 -9.43 -24.12
C HIS A 125 -5.77 -9.99 -24.70
N LEU A 126 -6.83 -10.02 -23.88
CA LEU A 126 -8.13 -10.54 -24.28
C LEU A 126 -8.94 -9.47 -25.01
N SER A 127 -9.74 -9.90 -25.99
CA SER A 127 -10.85 -9.08 -26.49
C SER A 127 -11.94 -8.98 -25.43
N GLU A 128 -12.78 -7.96 -25.53
CA GLU A 128 -13.92 -7.77 -24.62
C GLU A 128 -14.82 -9.00 -24.54
N ALA A 129 -15.16 -9.60 -25.69
CA ALA A 129 -15.97 -10.82 -25.72
C ALA A 129 -15.33 -12.01 -24.98
N MET A 130 -13.99 -12.13 -25.01
CA MET A 130 -13.29 -13.20 -24.29
C MET A 130 -13.16 -12.92 -22.81
N ALA A 131 -13.04 -11.65 -22.41
CA ALA A 131 -13.02 -11.28 -21.01
C ALA A 131 -14.40 -11.41 -20.36
N LEU A 132 -15.45 -10.93 -21.04
CA LEU A 132 -16.84 -11.06 -20.59
C LEU A 132 -17.33 -12.52 -20.55
N SER A 133 -16.68 -13.44 -21.26
CA SER A 133 -16.97 -14.87 -21.12
C SER A 133 -16.35 -15.48 -19.85
N ILE A 134 -15.40 -14.80 -19.22
CA ILE A 134 -14.84 -15.16 -17.91
C ILE A 134 -15.70 -14.54 -16.79
N SER A 135 -15.88 -13.22 -16.83
CA SER A 135 -16.67 -12.46 -15.87
C SER A 135 -16.96 -11.05 -16.41
N ASP A 136 -17.99 -10.39 -15.89
CA ASP A 136 -18.26 -8.97 -16.08
C ASP A 136 -17.56 -8.08 -15.02
N HIS A 137 -16.90 -8.67 -14.03
CA HIS A 137 -16.10 -7.99 -13.01
C HIS A 137 -14.61 -8.36 -13.09
N TYR A 138 -13.75 -7.41 -12.71
CA TYR A 138 -12.35 -7.66 -12.37
C TYR A 138 -12.21 -8.06 -10.91
N PRO A 139 -11.31 -8.99 -10.56
CA PRO A 139 -10.89 -9.16 -9.18
C PRO A 139 -10.32 -7.85 -8.63
N VAL A 140 -10.62 -7.51 -7.39
CA VAL A 140 -9.85 -6.52 -6.62
C VAL A 140 -8.85 -7.24 -5.73
N GLU A 141 -7.61 -6.77 -5.72
CA GLU A 141 -6.48 -7.39 -5.03
C GLU A 141 -5.79 -6.38 -4.12
N VAL A 142 -5.11 -6.90 -3.09
CA VAL A 142 -4.26 -6.14 -2.18
C VAL A 142 -3.17 -7.05 -1.62
N GLU A 143 -1.99 -6.49 -1.36
CA GLU A 143 -0.90 -7.21 -0.70
C GLU A 143 -0.72 -6.70 0.73
N LEU A 144 -0.50 -7.63 1.67
CA LEU A 144 -0.22 -7.34 3.07
C LEU A 144 1.20 -7.77 3.41
N THR A 145 1.87 -7.00 4.26
CA THR A 145 3.17 -7.33 4.82
C THR A 145 3.00 -8.38 5.93
N THR A 146 3.94 -9.33 5.96
CA THR A 146 4.08 -10.34 7.00
C THR A 146 5.41 -10.15 7.72
N ALA A 147 5.64 -10.85 8.84
CA ALA A 147 6.92 -10.84 9.55
C ALA A 147 8.12 -11.18 8.64
N GLU A 148 7.90 -11.95 7.58
CA GLU A 148 8.95 -12.40 6.67
C GLU A 148 9.26 -11.37 5.58
N THR A 149 8.30 -10.52 5.21
CA THR A 149 8.47 -9.51 4.14
C THR A 149 9.02 -8.18 4.65
N VAL A 150 9.26 -8.06 5.95
CA VAL A 150 9.86 -6.88 6.58
C VAL A 150 11.35 -6.81 6.23
N PRO A 151 11.86 -5.71 5.65
CA PRO A 151 13.29 -5.53 5.47
C PRO A 151 13.99 -5.51 6.83
N GLN A 152 14.76 -6.57 7.13
CA GLN A 152 15.63 -6.57 8.31
C GLN A 152 16.73 -5.52 8.09
N LYS A 153 16.81 -4.54 8.98
CA LYS A 153 17.92 -3.58 9.01
C LYS A 153 19.20 -4.37 9.31
N LYS A 154 20.14 -4.43 8.36
CA LYS A 154 21.50 -4.89 8.67
C LYS A 154 22.09 -3.89 9.67
N GLU A 155 22.43 -4.35 10.87
CA GLU A 155 23.26 -3.58 11.78
C GLU A 155 24.61 -3.37 11.09
N GLU A 156 24.89 -2.14 10.68
CA GLU A 156 26.24 -1.72 10.35
C GLU A 156 27.03 -1.71 11.66
N LYS A 157 27.90 -2.70 11.84
CA LYS A 157 28.87 -2.69 12.93
C LYS A 157 29.82 -1.52 12.72
N GLU A 158 29.77 -0.56 13.63
CA GLU A 158 30.77 0.49 13.76
C GLU A 158 32.13 -0.20 14.00
N ILE A 159 33.08 0.00 13.08
CA ILE A 159 34.43 -0.53 13.21
C ILE A 159 35.17 0.43 14.16
N GLU A 160 35.47 -0.02 15.39
CA GLU A 160 36.37 0.72 16.27
C GLU A 160 37.75 0.83 15.60
N GLU A 161 38.19 2.07 15.35
CA GLU A 161 39.55 2.36 14.91
C GLU A 161 40.54 1.98 16.01
N VAL A 162 41.35 0.95 15.75
CA VAL A 162 42.47 0.57 16.62
C VAL A 162 43.60 1.60 16.44
N GLU A 163 43.90 2.37 17.49
CA GLU A 163 45.04 3.29 17.51
C GLU A 163 46.36 2.56 17.22
N THR A 164 47.08 3.01 16.19
CA THR A 164 48.44 2.54 15.89
C THR A 164 49.47 3.25 16.76
N PRO A 165 50.52 2.56 17.28
CA PRO A 165 51.52 3.21 18.14
C PRO A 165 52.38 4.22 17.38
N SER A 166 52.59 5.37 18.02
CA SER A 166 53.50 6.45 17.60
C SER A 166 54.93 5.97 17.36
N VAL A 167 55.47 6.27 16.16
CA VAL A 167 56.90 6.12 15.84
C VAL A 167 57.58 7.48 15.94
N ASN A 168 58.58 7.59 16.83
CA ASN A 168 59.39 8.79 17.03
C ASN A 168 60.18 9.20 15.76
N PRO A 169 60.41 10.51 15.52
CA PRO A 169 61.06 11.00 14.31
C PRO A 169 62.59 10.87 14.35
N ILE A 170 63.18 10.53 13.19
CA ILE A 170 64.63 10.51 12.95
C ILE A 170 65.11 11.89 12.43
N PRO A 171 66.27 12.43 12.88
CA PRO A 171 66.69 13.80 12.56
C PRO A 171 67.13 14.04 11.11
N GLN A 172 66.79 15.23 10.60
CA GLN A 172 67.05 15.72 9.24
C GLN A 172 68.55 15.88 8.90
N LYS A 173 68.90 15.58 7.64
CA LYS A 173 70.07 16.19 6.96
C LYS A 173 69.60 17.17 5.88
N LYS A 174 69.89 18.45 6.07
CA LYS A 174 69.66 19.55 5.12
C LYS A 174 70.42 19.34 3.81
N LYS A 175 69.77 19.47 2.64
CA LYS A 175 70.42 19.87 1.39
C LYS A 175 69.56 20.83 0.55
N ARG A 176 70.04 22.07 0.54
CA ARG A 176 70.12 23.12 -0.49
C ARG A 176 69.00 23.28 -1.54
N LEU A 177 68.41 24.47 -1.47
CA LEU A 177 67.52 25.14 -2.43
C LEU A 177 68.15 25.31 -3.82
N VAL A 178 67.38 25.03 -4.88
CA VAL A 178 67.55 25.64 -6.21
C VAL A 178 66.16 26.00 -6.76
N ARG A 179 65.92 27.30 -6.97
CA ARG A 179 64.75 27.86 -7.65
C ARG A 179 64.85 27.61 -9.16
N LYS A 180 63.74 27.31 -9.83
CA LYS A 180 63.57 27.65 -11.25
C LYS A 180 62.16 28.18 -11.51
N LEU A 181 62.14 29.24 -12.31
CA LEU A 181 61.09 30.19 -12.63
C LEU A 181 60.38 29.82 -13.95
N ILE A 182 59.19 30.40 -14.17
CA ILE A 182 58.44 30.63 -15.44
C ILE A 182 57.57 29.43 -15.90
N GLY A 183 56.31 29.59 -16.34
CA GLY A 183 55.53 30.79 -16.65
C GLY A 183 54.05 30.51 -16.90
N LYS A 184 53.27 31.59 -16.94
CA LYS A 184 51.85 31.65 -17.33
C LYS A 184 51.71 31.53 -18.85
N SER A 185 50.65 30.89 -19.34
CA SER A 185 49.96 31.34 -20.56
C SER A 185 48.46 31.03 -20.48
N LYS A 186 47.67 32.06 -20.78
CA LYS A 186 46.22 32.09 -20.92
C LYS A 186 45.80 31.67 -22.34
N GLN A 187 44.53 31.28 -22.44
CA GLN A 187 43.58 31.50 -23.55
C GLN A 187 43.81 30.81 -24.90
N ALA A 188 42.81 30.02 -25.31
CA ALA A 188 41.84 30.43 -26.34
C ALA A 188 40.44 29.98 -25.90
#